data_AF-A0A2D6FWB0-F1
#
_entry.id   AF-A0A2D6FWB0-F1
#
_cell.length_a   1.000
_cell.length_b   1.000
_cell.length_c   1.000
_cell.angle_alpha   90.00
_cell.angle_beta   90.00
_cell.angle_gamma   90.00
#
_symmetry.space_group_name_H-M   'P 1'
#
loop_
_entity.id
_entity.type
_entity.pdbx_description
1 polymer ?
#
loop_
_entity_poly.entity_id
_entity_poly.type
_entity_poly.pdbx_seq_one_letter_code
_entity_poly.pdbx_strand_id
1 'polypeptide(L)'
;MEPDGCAVPLHQERQPKSYTGCDIPADPELVAEGWQFRCNTDHSRLNDVVDTYKELGFEIHLEPVNLTGLSSDCGGCASLLQTFSAVYTKK
;
A
#
# COMPACT_ATOMS: atom_id res chain seq x y z
N MET A 1 -39.00 22.47 12.63
CA MET A 1 -38.40 22.62 11.30
C MET A 1 -37.11 21.83 11.34
N GLU A 2 -37.17 20.61 10.84
CA GLU A 2 -36.03 19.68 10.73
C GLU A 2 -35.20 20.12 9.50
N PRO A 3 -33.92 20.50 9.62
CA PRO A 3 -33.09 20.65 8.44
C PRO A 3 -32.52 19.29 8.02
N ASP A 4 -33.08 18.82 6.92
CA ASP A 4 -32.40 18.30 5.74
C ASP A 4 -31.35 17.19 5.94
N GLY A 5 -31.67 16.03 5.34
CA GLY A 5 -30.91 14.80 5.41
C GLY A 5 -29.44 14.98 5.07
N CYS A 6 -28.60 14.45 5.95
CA CYS A 6 -27.19 14.26 5.70
C CYS A 6 -27.02 13.20 4.59
N ALA A 7 -27.04 13.62 3.33
CA ALA A 7 -26.67 12.78 2.20
C ALA A 7 -25.17 12.51 2.31
N VAL A 8 -24.82 11.37 2.92
CA VAL A 8 -23.44 10.89 2.97
C VAL A 8 -23.01 10.63 1.52
N PRO A 9 -22.00 11.34 0.98
CA PRO A 9 -21.56 11.11 -0.38
C PRO A 9 -21.09 9.66 -0.52
N LEU A 10 -21.50 9.03 -1.64
CA LEU A 10 -21.07 7.69 -2.04
C LEU A 10 -19.58 7.53 -1.77
N HIS A 11 -19.26 6.50 -0.99
CA HIS A 11 -17.92 6.13 -0.56
C HIS A 11 -16.97 6.21 -1.76
N GLN A 12 -16.23 7.32 -1.87
CA GLN A 12 -15.28 7.52 -2.95
C GLN A 12 -14.35 6.32 -2.90
N GLU A 13 -14.42 5.48 -3.93
CA GLU A 13 -13.56 4.33 -4.13
C GLU A 13 -12.13 4.75 -3.85
N ARG A 14 -11.66 4.37 -2.66
CA ARG A 14 -10.37 4.79 -2.14
C ARG A 14 -9.36 4.07 -2.99
N GLN A 15 -8.85 4.75 -4.03
CA GLN A 15 -7.67 4.29 -4.76
C GLN A 15 -6.64 3.85 -3.70
N PRO A 16 -5.95 2.72 -3.89
CA PRO A 16 -4.99 2.19 -2.92
C PRO A 16 -3.77 3.11 -2.88
N LYS A 17 -3.95 4.29 -2.32
CA LYS A 17 -2.89 5.23 -2.00
C LYS A 17 -2.12 4.56 -0.87
N SER A 18 -0.82 4.44 -1.07
CA SER A 18 0.12 4.04 -0.04
C SER A 18 -0.23 4.67 1.32
N TYR A 19 0.08 3.99 2.42
CA TYR A 19 -0.13 4.55 3.77
C TYR A 19 0.62 5.88 3.99
N THR A 20 1.59 6.19 3.13
CA THR A 20 2.39 7.42 3.13
C THR A 20 1.78 8.56 2.31
N GLY A 21 0.67 8.32 1.59
CA GLY A 21 0.00 9.34 0.76
C GLY A 21 0.69 9.62 -0.57
N CYS A 22 1.77 8.89 -0.88
CA CYS A 22 2.52 8.95 -2.15
C CYS A 22 1.94 7.97 -3.18
N ASP A 23 2.01 8.31 -4.47
CA ASP A 23 1.73 7.35 -5.52
C ASP A 23 2.97 6.46 -5.72
N ILE A 24 3.04 5.36 -4.97
CA ILE A 24 4.10 4.35 -5.12
C ILE A 24 3.49 3.21 -5.93
N PRO A 25 3.92 3.02 -7.20
CA PRO A 25 3.35 1.98 -8.03
C PRO A 25 3.70 0.59 -7.50
N ALA A 26 2.78 -0.35 -7.66
CA ALA A 26 3.06 -1.77 -7.48
C ALA A 26 4.00 -2.26 -8.58
N ASP A 27 4.75 -3.32 -8.28
CA ASP A 27 5.69 -3.88 -9.22
C ASP A 27 4.94 -4.63 -10.35
N PRO A 28 5.12 -4.20 -11.61
CA PRO A 28 4.34 -4.76 -12.73
C PRO A 28 4.68 -6.22 -13.01
N GLU A 29 5.90 -6.68 -12.69
CA GLU A 29 6.32 -8.06 -12.90
C GLU A 29 5.56 -8.99 -11.94
N LEU A 30 5.53 -8.63 -10.65
CA LEU A 30 4.78 -9.37 -9.64
C LEU A 30 3.28 -9.40 -9.95
N VAL A 31 2.72 -8.27 -10.36
CA VAL A 31 1.31 -8.20 -10.76
C VAL A 31 1.03 -9.12 -11.95
N ALA A 32 1.94 -9.20 -12.93
CA ALA A 32 1.83 -10.11 -14.07
C ALA A 32 1.91 -11.59 -13.67
N GLU A 33 2.69 -11.92 -12.63
CA GLU A 33 2.76 -13.28 -12.04
C GLU A 33 1.54 -13.66 -11.17
N GLY A 34 0.58 -12.73 -11.02
CA GLY A 34 -0.66 -12.92 -10.27
C GLY A 34 -0.56 -12.53 -8.79
N TRP A 35 0.48 -11.79 -8.40
CA TRP A 35 0.56 -11.20 -7.06
C TRP A 35 -0.35 -9.98 -6.94
N GLN A 36 -1.02 -9.85 -5.79
CA GLN A 36 -1.84 -8.70 -5.46
C GLN A 36 -1.14 -7.82 -4.44
N PHE A 37 -0.81 -6.59 -4.84
CA PHE A 37 -0.29 -5.57 -3.93
C PHE A 37 -1.33 -5.22 -2.86
N ARG A 38 -0.91 -5.25 -1.59
CA ARG A 38 -1.77 -4.93 -0.44
C ARG A 38 -1.44 -3.58 0.15
N CYS A 39 -0.17 -3.36 0.47
CA CYS A 39 0.29 -2.13 1.10
C CYS A 39 1.81 -2.00 0.99
N ASN A 40 2.33 -0.81 1.29
CA ASN A 40 3.71 -0.64 1.70
C ASN A 40 3.75 -0.20 3.15
N THR A 41 4.76 -0.69 3.88
CA THR A 41 4.93 -0.39 5.29
C THR A 41 6.39 -0.49 5.69
N ASP A 42 6.76 0.20 6.77
CA ASP A 42 8.07 0.06 7.39
C ASP A 42 8.22 -1.29 8.12
N HIS A 43 9.46 -1.67 8.39
CA HIS A 43 9.81 -2.91 9.10
C HIS A 43 9.09 -3.13 10.43
N SER A 44 8.75 -2.08 11.17
CA SER A 44 8.12 -2.21 12.50
C SER A 44 6.73 -2.84 12.40
N ARG A 45 5.99 -2.56 11.32
CA ARG A 45 4.65 -3.09 11.06
C ARG A 45 4.66 -4.29 10.11
N LEU A 46 5.75 -4.47 9.37
CA LEU A 46 5.87 -5.53 8.36
C LEU A 46 5.59 -6.92 8.94
N ASN A 47 6.11 -7.22 10.13
CA ASN A 47 5.88 -8.51 10.78
C ASN A 47 4.40 -8.77 11.06
N ASP A 48 3.68 -7.77 11.58
CA ASP A 48 2.24 -7.86 11.90
C ASP A 48 1.40 -8.11 10.65
N VAL A 49 1.72 -7.38 9.56
CA VAL A 49 1.05 -7.56 8.26
C VAL A 49 1.31 -8.96 7.70
N VAL A 50 2.56 -9.41 7.73
CA VAL A 50 2.97 -10.73 7.23
C VAL A 50 2.27 -11.83 8.02
N ASP A 51 2.29 -11.75 9.35
CA ASP A 51 1.69 -12.75 10.23
C ASP A 51 0.19 -12.86 9.96
N THR A 52 -0.51 -11.72 9.93
CA THR A 52 -1.95 -11.65 9.60
C THR A 52 -2.28 -12.35 8.29
N TYR A 53 -1.55 -12.04 7.20
CA TYR A 53 -1.84 -12.67 5.91
C TYR A 53 -1.45 -14.16 5.86
N LYS A 54 -0.42 -14.59 6.61
CA LYS A 54 -0.05 -16.01 6.72
C LYS A 54 -1.12 -16.80 7.44
N GLU A 55 -1.66 -16.27 8.54
CA GLU A 55 -2.74 -16.89 9.31
C GLU A 55 -4.01 -17.05 8.47
N LEU A 56 -4.27 -16.10 7.57
CA LEU A 56 -5.37 -16.16 6.59
C LEU A 56 -5.12 -17.15 5.44
N GLY A 57 -3.93 -17.75 5.36
CA GLY A 57 -3.56 -18.75 4.36
C GLY A 57 -3.12 -18.18 3.02
N PHE A 58 -2.65 -16.93 2.98
CA PHE A 58 -2.08 -16.33 1.78
C PHE A 58 -0.58 -16.59 1.70
N GLU A 59 -0.07 -16.76 0.48
CA GLU A 59 1.36 -16.62 0.19
C GLU A 59 1.72 -15.14 0.20
N ILE A 60 2.88 -14.81 0.78
CA ILE A 60 3.35 -13.43 0.90
C ILE A 60 4.71 -13.27 0.25
N HIS A 61 4.83 -12.21 -0.53
CA HIS A 61 6.07 -11.78 -1.14
C HIS A 61 6.34 -10.33 -0.74
N LEU A 62 7.59 -10.05 -0.35
CA LEU A 62 8.01 -8.76 0.18
C LEU A 62 9.14 -8.25 -0.69
N GLU A 63 8.97 -7.06 -1.26
CA GLU A 63 10.00 -6.41 -2.07
C GLU A 63 10.23 -4.97 -1.60
N PRO A 64 11.43 -4.40 -1.81
CA PRO A 64 11.64 -2.98 -1.57
C PRO A 64 10.69 -2.14 -2.44
N VAL A 65 10.21 -1.02 -1.90
CA VAL A 65 9.33 -0.13 -2.67
C VAL A 65 10.07 0.50 -3.85
N ASN A 66 9.40 0.57 -5.01
CA ASN A 66 9.96 1.22 -6.18
C ASN A 66 9.82 2.75 -6.05
N LEU A 67 10.94 3.42 -5.81
CA LEU A 67 11.01 4.88 -5.65
C LEU A 67 11.30 5.63 -6.95
N THR A 68 11.40 4.93 -8.08
CA THR A 68 11.78 5.53 -9.37
C THR A 68 10.77 6.58 -9.84
N GLY A 69 9.50 6.45 -9.45
CA GLY A 69 8.44 7.43 -9.73
C GLY A 69 8.33 8.58 -8.72
N LEU A 70 9.13 8.58 -7.65
CA LEU A 70 9.05 9.61 -6.62
C LEU A 70 9.70 10.90 -7.14
N SER A 71 8.89 11.95 -7.30
CA SER A 71 9.39 13.26 -7.76
C SER A 71 10.46 13.81 -6.83
N SER A 72 11.45 14.54 -7.38
CA SER A 72 12.52 15.18 -6.62
C SER A 72 12.02 16.23 -5.61
N ASP A 73 10.74 16.63 -5.71
CA ASP A 73 10.05 17.51 -4.77
C ASP A 73 9.66 16.82 -3.45
N CYS A 74 9.77 15.47 -3.37
CA CYS A 74 9.62 14.71 -2.14
C CYS A 74 10.84 14.93 -1.22
N GLY A 75 10.99 16.15 -0.71
CA GLY A 75 12.09 16.65 0.10
C GLY A 75 12.45 15.76 1.31
N GLY A 76 13.30 14.76 1.06
CA GLY A 76 13.84 13.83 2.07
C GLY A 76 13.04 12.56 2.30
N CYS A 77 11.82 12.44 1.76
CA CYS A 77 10.96 11.27 1.99
C CYS A 77 11.50 10.00 1.31
N ALA A 78 12.23 10.14 0.20
CA ALA A 78 12.86 9.01 -0.48
C ALA A 78 13.72 8.18 0.48
N SER A 79 14.54 8.83 1.31
CA SER A 79 15.42 8.17 2.27
C SER A 79 14.65 7.37 3.32
N LEU A 80 13.49 7.88 3.75
CA LEU A 80 12.61 7.20 4.69
C LEU A 80 11.93 6.00 4.02
N LEU A 81 11.47 6.16 2.78
CA LEU A 81 10.80 5.09 2.05
C LEU A 81 11.75 3.94 1.67
N GLN A 82 13.07 4.13 1.67
CA GLN A 82 14.02 3.04 1.48
C GLN A 82 13.90 1.93 2.54
N THR A 83 13.34 2.22 3.72
CA THR A 83 13.10 1.22 4.77
C THR A 83 11.71 0.58 4.69
N PHE A 84 10.92 0.98 3.69
CA PHE A 84 9.58 0.44 3.45
C PHE A 84 9.67 -0.76 2.51
N SER A 85 8.82 -1.74 2.78
CA SER A 85 8.62 -2.90 1.91
C SER A 85 7.21 -2.87 1.36
N ALA A 86 7.08 -3.19 0.08
CA ALA A 86 5.84 -3.50 -0.58
C ALA A 86 5.43 -4.94 -0.24
N VAL A 87 4.22 -5.11 0.25
CA VAL A 87 3.62 -6.39 0.63
C VAL A 87 2.69 -6.84 -0.47
N TYR A 88 2.99 -8.02 -1.01
CA TYR A 88 2.19 -8.70 -2.01
C TYR A 88 1.63 -9.98 -1.43
N THR A 89 0.42 -10.33 -1.86
CA THR A 89 -0.25 -11.57 -1.45
C THR A 89 -0.77 -12.34 -2.66
N LYS A 90 -0.76 -13.66 -2.55
CA LYS A 90 -1.32 -14.58 -3.53
C LYS A 90 -2.10 -15.68 -2.80
N LYS A 91 -3.13 -16.22 -3.45
CA LYS A 91 -3.99 -17.28 -2.91
C LYS A 91 -3.89 -18.51 -3.78
#